data_AF-W5MG31-F1
#
_entry.id   AF-W5MG31-F1
#
_cell.length_a   1.000
_cell.length_b   1.000
_cell.length_c   1.000
_cell.angle_alpha   90.00
_cell.angle_beta   90.00
_cell.angle_gamma   90.00
#
_symmetry.space_group_name_H-M   'P 1'
#
loop_
_entity.id
_entity.type
_entity.pdbx_description
1 polymer ?
#
loop_
_entity_poly.entity_id
_entity_poly.type
_entity_poly.pdbx_seq_one_letter_code
_entity_poly.pdbx_strand_id
1 'polypeptide(L)'
;TSKMAVSVFPGVRLLSIGDANGEIQRHSEQQPLKLEVKTTQDAALLTLSNTEETCVFKCSVSRETECSRVGKQSFIVTLGCNSVLLQFSSPTEFCSFYNILKNCRGHNVERSVFSERTEESSAVQYFQFYGYLSQQQNMMQDYVRTGTYQRAILQNHTDFKDKVVLDVGCGSGILSFFAAQAGARKIYAVEASTMAQHAEVLVNSNGLSDRVVVIPGKVEEVSLPEQVDIIVSEPMGYMLFNERMLESYLHAKKFLKPSGNLFPTIGDVHLAPFTDEQLYMEQFTKANFWYQPSFHGVDLSALRGAAVDEYFRQPIVDTFDIRILMAKSVKYTVNFLDAKEDDLHRIEIPFKFHMMHSGLVHGLAFWFDVAFIGSMMTVWLSTAPTEPLTHWYQVRCLLQSPLFAKAGDTLSGTALLIANKRQSYDISIVAQVDQTGSKSSNLLDLKNPFFRYTGANPTPPPGSHYSSPSENMWNTGGAYSMSQGMAVSGTLVGQDCVLSGSPLVGQDCVSVLSNTGIVNHTHSRMGSIMSTGIVQGERVSAVQPGASSSSAHYSLNSQFTMGGPAISMASPMAIPSNTMHYGS
;
A
#
# COMPACT_ATOMS: atom_id res chain seq x y z
N THR A 1 -50.67 13.13 11.23
CA THR A 1 -50.66 11.66 11.12
C THR A 1 -49.70 11.26 10.01
N SER A 2 -48.46 10.91 10.36
CA SER A 2 -47.47 10.44 9.40
C SER A 2 -47.92 9.11 8.79
N LYS A 3 -47.95 8.99 7.45
CA LYS A 3 -48.26 7.73 6.76
C LYS A 3 -47.10 6.76 7.00
N MET A 4 -47.31 5.71 7.78
CA MET A 4 -46.35 4.60 7.87
C MET A 4 -46.23 3.92 6.51
N ALA A 5 -45.01 3.82 5.98
CA ALA A 5 -44.74 3.03 4.79
C ALA A 5 -44.88 1.53 5.13
N VAL A 6 -45.68 0.82 4.35
CA VAL A 6 -45.89 -0.63 4.49
C VAL A 6 -45.41 -1.29 3.21
N SER A 7 -44.45 -2.20 3.33
CA SER A 7 -43.96 -3.02 2.22
C SER A 7 -44.40 -4.47 2.41
N VAL A 8 -44.78 -5.14 1.33
CA VAL A 8 -45.32 -6.50 1.37
C VAL A 8 -44.49 -7.41 0.47
N PHE A 9 -44.07 -8.55 1.00
CA PHE A 9 -43.30 -9.57 0.30
C PHE A 9 -44.08 -10.88 0.32
N PRO A 10 -44.62 -11.32 -0.83
CA PRO A 10 -45.30 -12.61 -0.93
C PRO A 10 -44.28 -13.76 -0.97
N GLY A 11 -44.70 -14.95 -0.53
CA GLY A 11 -43.90 -16.16 -0.74
C GLY A 11 -42.71 -16.34 0.20
N VAL A 12 -42.65 -15.60 1.31
CA VAL A 12 -41.58 -15.73 2.31
C VAL A 12 -41.79 -17.00 3.11
N ARG A 13 -40.74 -17.79 3.31
CA ARG A 13 -40.77 -18.99 4.15
C ARG A 13 -40.10 -18.71 5.49
N LEU A 14 -40.71 -19.18 6.56
CA LEU A 14 -40.21 -19.07 7.93
C LEU A 14 -39.58 -20.40 8.35
N LEU A 15 -38.31 -20.36 8.76
CA LEU A 15 -37.58 -21.52 9.26
C LEU A 15 -37.14 -21.20 10.69
N SER A 16 -37.58 -22.00 11.66
CA SER A 16 -37.14 -21.86 13.06
C SER A 16 -35.86 -22.65 13.28
N ILE A 17 -34.90 -22.06 13.99
CA ILE A 17 -33.68 -22.73 14.44
C ILE A 17 -33.75 -22.73 15.96
N GLY A 18 -34.00 -23.90 16.55
CA GLY A 18 -34.15 -24.02 18.00
C GLY A 18 -33.91 -25.45 18.50
N ASP A 19 -32.74 -25.69 19.07
CA ASP A 19 -32.51 -25.89 20.51
C ASP A 19 -30.98 -25.86 20.78
N ALA A 20 -30.55 -26.08 22.01
CA ALA A 20 -29.14 -26.04 22.46
C ALA A 20 -28.17 -26.97 21.70
N ASN A 21 -28.65 -27.79 20.77
CA ASN A 21 -27.85 -28.70 19.94
C ASN A 21 -27.70 -28.24 18.47
N GLY A 22 -28.27 -27.09 18.07
CA GLY A 22 -28.07 -26.51 16.73
C GLY A 22 -28.84 -27.20 15.60
N GLU A 23 -29.85 -28.01 15.89
CA GLU A 23 -30.67 -28.64 14.87
C GLU A 23 -31.74 -27.68 14.30
N ILE A 24 -31.87 -27.68 12.96
CA ILE A 24 -32.89 -26.88 12.26
C ILE A 24 -34.23 -27.62 12.35
N GLN A 25 -35.12 -27.17 13.22
CA GLN A 25 -36.50 -27.65 13.23
C GLN A 25 -37.25 -27.14 12.00
N ARG A 26 -37.38 -28.01 11.00
CA ARG A 26 -38.25 -27.77 9.86
C ARG A 26 -39.69 -27.85 10.34
N HIS A 27 -40.31 -26.72 10.65
CA HIS A 27 -41.76 -26.70 10.84
C HIS A 27 -42.43 -27.33 9.60
N SER A 28 -43.35 -28.25 9.84
CA SER A 28 -44.05 -29.08 8.86
C SER A 28 -45.00 -28.32 7.92
N GLU A 29 -44.88 -26.99 7.84
CA GLU A 29 -45.66 -26.13 6.95
C GLU A 29 -44.71 -25.23 6.18
N GLN A 30 -44.17 -25.75 5.08
CA GLN A 30 -43.43 -24.97 4.06
C GLN A 30 -44.38 -24.09 3.22
N GLN A 31 -45.45 -23.59 3.83
CA GLN A 31 -46.39 -22.77 3.10
C GLN A 31 -45.80 -21.36 2.89
N PRO A 32 -45.94 -20.81 1.68
CA PRO A 32 -45.54 -19.43 1.42
C PRO A 32 -46.35 -18.48 2.30
N LEU A 33 -45.67 -17.68 3.11
CA LEU A 33 -46.28 -16.66 3.96
C LEU A 33 -46.18 -15.28 3.29
N LYS A 34 -47.08 -14.39 3.70
CA LYS A 34 -47.05 -12.97 3.33
C LYS A 34 -46.33 -12.21 4.42
N LEU A 35 -45.17 -11.63 4.11
CA LEU A 35 -44.42 -10.77 5.04
C LEU A 35 -44.81 -9.31 4.83
N GLU A 36 -45.39 -8.69 5.84
CA GLU A 36 -45.59 -7.25 5.92
C GLU A 36 -44.50 -6.60 6.78
N VAL A 37 -43.86 -5.58 6.22
CA VAL A 37 -42.83 -4.77 6.90
C VAL A 37 -43.39 -3.38 7.11
N LYS A 38 -43.60 -3.02 8.37
CA LYS A 38 -44.03 -1.67 8.77
C LYS A 38 -42.86 -0.96 9.42
N THR A 39 -42.44 0.13 8.81
CA THR A 39 -41.24 0.87 9.24
C THR A 39 -41.62 2.07 10.11
N THR A 40 -40.95 2.22 11.25
CA THR A 40 -40.91 3.46 12.04
C THR A 40 -39.52 4.11 11.90
N GLN A 41 -39.27 5.24 12.58
CA GLN A 41 -37.95 5.90 12.55
C GLN A 41 -36.83 5.01 13.10
N ASP A 42 -37.11 4.15 14.09
CA ASP A 42 -36.08 3.42 14.84
C ASP A 42 -36.20 1.89 14.76
N ALA A 43 -37.25 1.36 14.11
CA ALA A 43 -37.47 -0.08 14.02
C ALA A 43 -38.28 -0.47 12.79
N ALA A 44 -38.12 -1.73 12.37
CA ALA A 44 -38.98 -2.38 11.39
C ALA A 44 -39.79 -3.49 12.07
N LEU A 45 -41.12 -3.36 12.05
CA LEU A 45 -42.03 -4.38 12.52
C LEU A 45 -42.30 -5.38 11.39
N LEU A 46 -41.83 -6.61 11.57
CA LEU A 46 -42.05 -7.73 10.66
C LEU A 46 -43.28 -8.50 11.12
N THR A 47 -44.24 -8.71 10.23
CA THR A 47 -45.44 -9.52 10.49
C THR A 47 -45.61 -10.52 9.34
N LEU A 48 -45.53 -11.81 9.62
CA LEU A 48 -45.85 -12.87 8.65
C LEU A 48 -47.27 -13.38 8.89
N SER A 49 -48.10 -13.37 7.83
CA SER A 49 -49.44 -13.95 7.84
C SER A 49 -49.57 -15.12 6.85
N ASN A 50 -50.46 -16.06 7.17
CA ASN A 50 -50.86 -17.15 6.27
C ASN A 50 -51.91 -16.69 5.25
N THR A 51 -52.39 -17.59 4.38
CA THR A 51 -53.41 -17.30 3.36
C THR A 51 -54.77 -16.87 3.92
N GLU A 52 -55.04 -17.14 5.19
CA GLU A 52 -56.25 -16.73 5.92
C GLU A 52 -56.04 -15.40 6.67
N GLU A 53 -54.96 -14.66 6.38
CA GLU A 53 -54.54 -13.43 7.07
C GLU A 53 -54.33 -13.59 8.59
N THR A 54 -54.08 -14.82 9.04
CA THR A 54 -53.75 -15.14 10.43
C THR A 54 -52.26 -14.91 10.66
N CYS A 55 -51.90 -14.14 11.69
CA CYS A 55 -50.50 -13.81 12.03
C CYS A 55 -49.77 -15.04 12.59
N VAL A 56 -48.74 -15.51 11.87
CA VAL A 56 -47.92 -16.68 12.23
C VAL A 56 -46.68 -16.28 13.01
N PHE A 57 -46.05 -15.16 12.65
CA PHE A 57 -44.86 -14.66 13.33
C PHE A 57 -44.81 -13.15 13.30
N LYS A 58 -44.36 -12.55 14.41
CA LYS A 58 -44.22 -11.11 14.52
C LYS A 58 -43.00 -10.77 15.34
N CYS A 59 -42.12 -9.92 14.82
CA CYS A 59 -40.98 -9.40 15.57
C CYS A 59 -40.69 -7.95 15.20
N SER A 60 -40.06 -7.24 16.13
CA SER A 60 -39.49 -5.92 15.86
C SER A 60 -38.00 -6.07 15.64
N VAL A 61 -37.49 -5.51 14.55
CA VAL A 61 -36.06 -5.43 14.25
C VAL A 61 -35.60 -3.99 14.45
N SER A 62 -34.79 -3.77 15.47
CA SER A 62 -34.15 -2.48 15.80
C SER A 62 -32.64 -2.53 15.60
N ARG A 63 -31.94 -1.47 15.97
CA ARG A 63 -30.47 -1.39 15.94
C ARG A 63 -29.82 -2.49 16.81
N GLU A 64 -30.42 -2.79 17.95
CA GLU A 64 -29.95 -3.75 18.96
C GLU A 64 -30.31 -5.21 18.62
N THR A 65 -31.14 -5.43 17.59
CA THR A 65 -31.54 -6.79 17.21
C THR A 65 -30.42 -7.49 16.45
N GLU A 66 -29.96 -8.62 16.98
CA GLU A 66 -29.01 -9.50 16.30
C GLU A 66 -29.65 -10.11 15.05
N CYS A 67 -29.13 -9.76 13.89
CA CYS A 67 -29.63 -10.28 12.62
C CYS A 67 -28.54 -10.22 11.55
N SER A 68 -28.62 -11.11 10.56
CA SER A 68 -27.62 -11.18 9.50
C SER A 68 -28.20 -11.70 8.19
N ARG A 69 -27.54 -11.35 7.09
CA ARG A 69 -27.81 -11.95 5.78
C ARG A 69 -27.23 -13.37 5.75
N VAL A 70 -28.01 -14.32 5.26
CA VAL A 70 -27.58 -15.70 5.04
C VAL A 70 -27.72 -16.01 3.55
N GLY A 71 -26.59 -16.12 2.85
CA GLY A 71 -26.59 -16.38 1.41
C GLY A 71 -27.24 -15.26 0.58
N LYS A 72 -27.76 -15.61 -0.60
CA LYS A 72 -28.29 -14.62 -1.57
C LYS A 72 -29.75 -14.22 -1.36
N GLN A 73 -30.51 -14.98 -0.56
CA GLN A 73 -31.98 -14.89 -0.50
C GLN A 73 -32.55 -15.14 0.90
N SER A 74 -31.74 -15.10 1.95
CA SER A 74 -32.20 -15.41 3.31
C SER A 74 -31.66 -14.43 4.35
N PHE A 75 -32.42 -14.28 5.42
CA PHE A 75 -32.14 -13.34 6.51
C PHE A 75 -32.42 -14.02 7.84
N ILE A 76 -31.45 -14.02 8.75
CA ILE A 76 -31.62 -14.58 10.09
C ILE A 76 -31.83 -13.47 11.10
N VAL A 77 -32.78 -13.67 12.02
CA VAL A 77 -33.07 -12.79 13.15
C VAL A 77 -32.99 -13.61 14.42
N THR A 78 -32.17 -13.18 15.38
CA THR A 78 -32.04 -13.81 16.69
C THR A 78 -32.81 -12.99 17.72
N LEU A 79 -33.75 -13.63 18.40
CA LEU A 79 -34.62 -13.05 19.42
C LEU A 79 -34.42 -13.82 20.73
N GLY A 80 -33.49 -13.35 21.55
CA GLY A 80 -33.08 -14.08 22.76
C GLY A 80 -32.36 -15.37 22.42
N CYS A 81 -32.89 -16.51 22.85
CA CYS A 81 -32.29 -17.84 22.61
C CYS A 81 -32.78 -18.52 21.30
N ASN A 82 -33.65 -17.86 20.53
CA ASN A 82 -34.26 -18.43 19.33
C ASN A 82 -33.81 -17.66 18.10
N SER A 83 -33.36 -18.36 17.07
CA SER A 83 -33.04 -17.77 15.77
C SER A 83 -34.07 -18.19 14.73
N VAL A 84 -34.49 -17.24 13.92
CA VAL A 84 -35.49 -17.46 12.88
C VAL A 84 -34.90 -17.03 11.55
N LEU A 85 -34.96 -17.91 10.57
CA LEU A 85 -34.47 -17.69 9.22
C LEU A 85 -35.65 -17.43 8.27
N LEU A 86 -35.65 -16.25 7.67
CA LEU A 86 -36.57 -15.84 6.61
C LEU A 86 -35.94 -16.16 5.26
N GLN A 87 -36.64 -16.91 4.42
CA GLN A 87 -36.20 -17.20 3.05
C GLN A 87 -37.17 -16.54 2.06
N PHE A 88 -36.64 -15.71 1.16
CA PHE A 88 -37.41 -14.96 0.17
C PHE A 88 -37.58 -15.76 -1.12
N SER A 89 -38.64 -15.46 -1.88
CA SER A 89 -38.95 -16.16 -3.13
C SER A 89 -37.95 -15.83 -4.26
N SER A 90 -37.34 -14.65 -4.21
CA SER A 90 -36.31 -14.20 -5.15
C SER A 90 -35.20 -13.36 -4.49
N PRO A 91 -33.98 -13.35 -5.06
CA PRO A 91 -32.90 -12.46 -4.61
C PRO A 91 -33.27 -10.97 -4.70
N THR A 92 -34.11 -10.59 -5.68
CA THR A 92 -34.55 -9.20 -5.87
C THR A 92 -35.44 -8.73 -4.72
N GLU A 93 -36.39 -9.56 -4.29
CA GLU A 93 -37.23 -9.27 -3.12
C GLU A 93 -36.41 -9.22 -1.83
N PHE A 94 -35.45 -10.14 -1.67
CA PHE A 94 -34.52 -10.09 -0.55
C PHE A 94 -33.73 -8.77 -0.52
N CYS A 95 -33.20 -8.32 -1.67
CA CYS A 95 -32.49 -7.04 -1.75
C CYS A 95 -33.38 -5.86 -1.36
N SER A 96 -34.61 -5.81 -1.84
CA SER A 96 -35.59 -4.77 -1.48
C SER A 96 -35.89 -4.78 0.02
N PHE A 97 -36.15 -5.96 0.61
CA PHE A 97 -36.34 -6.12 2.05
C PHE A 97 -35.12 -5.69 2.86
N TYR A 98 -33.93 -6.13 2.45
CA TYR A 98 -32.68 -5.82 3.13
C TYR A 98 -32.39 -4.31 3.11
N ASN A 99 -32.68 -3.63 2.00
CA ASN A 99 -32.55 -2.18 1.91
C ASN A 99 -33.52 -1.45 2.85
N ILE A 100 -34.76 -1.94 3.00
CA ILE A 100 -35.71 -1.37 3.96
C ILE A 100 -35.19 -1.52 5.39
N LEU A 101 -34.72 -2.72 5.78
CA LEU A 101 -34.12 -2.93 7.09
C LEU A 101 -32.87 -2.10 7.32
N LYS A 102 -32.02 -1.96 6.29
CA LYS A 102 -30.81 -1.11 6.33
C LYS A 102 -31.20 0.32 6.71
N ASN A 103 -32.23 0.87 6.06
CA ASN A 103 -32.71 2.22 6.32
C ASN A 103 -33.30 2.39 7.74
N CYS A 104 -34.02 1.39 8.27
CA CYS A 104 -34.70 1.47 9.58
C CYS A 104 -33.80 1.18 10.79
N ARG A 105 -32.76 0.37 10.63
CA ARG A 105 -31.79 0.10 11.72
C ARG A 105 -30.80 1.24 11.94
N GLY A 106 -31.05 2.43 11.38
CA GLY A 106 -30.18 3.57 11.53
C GLY A 106 -28.91 3.49 10.67
N HIS A 107 -28.95 2.90 9.47
CA HIS A 107 -27.98 3.29 8.43
C HIS A 107 -28.33 4.65 7.79
N ASN A 108 -29.09 5.50 8.47
CA ASN A 108 -28.70 6.90 8.54
C ASN A 108 -27.46 7.00 9.45
N VAL A 109 -26.36 6.40 9.01
CA VAL A 109 -25.06 6.91 9.41
C VAL A 109 -25.11 8.33 8.87
N GLU A 110 -25.02 9.35 9.73
CA GLU A 110 -24.52 10.64 9.26
C GLU A 110 -23.30 10.28 8.43
N ARG A 111 -23.41 10.37 7.11
CA ARG A 111 -22.39 9.82 6.24
C ARG A 111 -21.12 10.58 6.58
N SER A 112 -20.23 9.92 7.30
CA SER A 112 -18.95 10.49 7.65
C SER A 112 -18.23 10.79 6.35
N VAL A 113 -17.40 11.84 6.34
CA VAL A 113 -16.60 12.22 5.16
C VAL A 113 -15.86 10.99 4.60
N PHE A 114 -15.36 10.12 5.48
CA PHE A 114 -14.78 8.83 5.11
C PHE A 114 -15.72 7.91 4.33
N SER A 115 -16.96 7.73 4.81
CA SER A 115 -17.95 6.84 4.17
C SER A 115 -18.46 7.37 2.83
N GLU A 116 -18.41 8.69 2.60
CA GLU A 116 -18.79 9.29 1.32
C GLU A 116 -17.71 9.10 0.24
N ARG A 117 -16.44 9.20 0.65
CA ARG A 117 -15.30 9.13 -0.26
C ARG A 117 -14.76 7.72 -0.51
N THR A 118 -15.19 6.73 0.28
CA THR A 118 -14.64 5.37 0.28
C THR A 118 -15.70 4.29 0.07
N GLU A 119 -15.44 3.36 -0.85
CA GLU A 119 -16.27 2.16 -1.01
C GLU A 119 -16.15 1.22 0.20
N GLU A 120 -17.30 0.68 0.64
CA GLU A 120 -17.39 -0.17 1.84
C GLU A 120 -16.49 -1.41 1.74
N SER A 121 -16.42 -2.06 0.58
CA SER A 121 -15.54 -3.20 0.34
C SER A 121 -14.06 -2.85 0.50
N SER A 122 -13.63 -1.70 -0.02
CA SER A 122 -12.26 -1.21 0.13
C SER A 122 -11.96 -0.91 1.59
N ALA A 123 -12.84 -0.20 2.29
CA ALA A 123 -12.66 0.16 3.69
C ALA A 123 -12.53 -1.07 4.59
N VAL A 124 -13.39 -2.08 4.40
CA VAL A 124 -13.35 -3.32 5.20
C VAL A 124 -12.03 -4.06 4.98
N GLN A 125 -11.60 -4.24 3.73
CA GLN A 125 -10.32 -4.89 3.42
C GLN A 125 -9.13 -4.12 4.00
N TYR A 126 -9.16 -2.80 3.91
CA TYR A 126 -8.13 -1.92 4.46
C TYR A 126 -7.99 -2.08 5.97
N PHE A 127 -9.08 -1.95 6.74
CA PHE A 127 -9.00 -2.08 8.20
C PHE A 127 -8.72 -3.52 8.66
N GLN A 128 -9.14 -4.53 7.89
CA GLN A 128 -8.75 -5.92 8.15
C GLN A 128 -7.24 -6.11 7.98
N PHE A 129 -6.65 -5.54 6.91
CA PHE A 129 -5.21 -5.59 6.68
C PHE A 129 -4.42 -5.00 7.86
N TYR A 130 -4.81 -3.82 8.34
CA TYR A 130 -4.16 -3.17 9.47
C TYR A 130 -4.46 -3.79 10.85
N GLY A 131 -5.48 -4.64 10.93
CA GLY A 131 -5.81 -5.42 12.13
C GLY A 131 -4.87 -6.60 12.40
N TYR A 132 -3.97 -6.96 11.47
CA TYR A 132 -2.99 -8.03 11.66
C TYR A 132 -1.71 -7.52 12.36
N LEU A 133 -1.30 -8.19 13.45
CA LEU A 133 -0.05 -7.88 14.15
C LEU A 133 1.18 -8.01 13.25
N SER A 134 1.18 -8.93 12.29
CA SER A 134 2.28 -9.09 11.34
C SER A 134 2.49 -7.85 10.47
N GLN A 135 1.42 -7.14 10.10
CA GLN A 135 1.55 -5.90 9.32
C GLN A 135 2.08 -4.76 10.19
N GLN A 136 1.62 -4.66 11.44
CA GLN A 136 2.20 -3.71 12.40
C GLN A 136 3.69 -4.00 12.65
N GLN A 137 4.07 -5.27 12.75
CA GLN A 137 5.46 -5.68 12.89
C GLN A 137 6.30 -5.27 11.67
N ASN A 138 5.83 -5.49 10.44
CA ASN A 138 6.53 -5.07 9.22
C ASN A 138 6.84 -3.56 9.25
N MET A 139 5.87 -2.75 9.67
CA MET A 139 6.02 -1.31 9.83
C MET A 139 7.00 -0.93 10.95
N MET A 140 6.92 -1.59 12.10
CA MET A 140 7.77 -1.30 13.26
C MET A 140 9.22 -1.76 13.08
N GLN A 141 9.45 -2.83 12.30
CA GLN A 141 10.79 -3.33 11.98
C GLN A 141 11.53 -2.48 10.95
N ASP A 142 10.83 -1.63 10.20
CA ASP A 142 11.46 -0.55 9.45
C ASP A 142 12.07 0.48 10.43
N TYR A 143 13.36 0.30 10.69
CA TYR A 143 14.09 1.11 11.66
C TYR A 143 14.27 2.56 11.17
N VAL A 144 14.42 2.77 9.86
CA VAL A 144 14.51 4.13 9.28
C VAL A 144 13.23 4.88 9.58
N ARG A 145 12.07 4.25 9.35
CA ARG A 145 10.78 4.80 9.72
C ARG A 145 10.68 5.04 11.23
N THR A 146 10.67 3.96 12.02
CA THR A 146 10.32 4.01 13.44
C THR A 146 11.31 4.85 14.25
N GLY A 147 12.61 4.71 13.96
CA GLY A 147 13.67 5.46 14.60
C GLY A 147 13.63 6.95 14.26
N THR A 148 13.27 7.33 13.03
CA THR A 148 13.18 8.74 12.65
C THR A 148 12.01 9.44 13.31
N TYR A 149 10.85 8.78 13.40
CA TYR A 149 9.71 9.29 14.18
C TYR A 149 10.07 9.50 15.66
N GLN A 150 10.70 8.50 16.29
CA GLN A 150 11.12 8.63 17.69
C GLN A 150 12.09 9.81 17.87
N ARG A 151 13.09 9.94 17.00
CA ARG A 151 14.05 11.07 17.06
C ARG A 151 13.34 12.41 16.87
N ALA A 152 12.46 12.54 15.87
CA ALA A 152 11.72 13.77 15.61
C ALA A 152 10.93 14.22 16.84
N ILE A 153 10.24 13.29 17.50
CA ILE A 153 9.43 13.55 18.70
C ILE A 153 10.32 13.90 19.91
N LEU A 154 11.35 13.09 20.19
CA LEU A 154 12.20 13.29 21.38
C LEU A 154 13.12 14.50 21.26
N GLN A 155 13.65 14.80 20.07
CA GLN A 155 14.51 15.98 19.85
C GLN A 155 13.71 17.29 19.87
N ASN A 156 12.41 17.23 19.60
CA ASN A 156 11.48 18.34 19.74
C ASN A 156 10.60 18.20 20.99
N HIS A 157 11.13 17.65 22.08
CA HIS A 157 10.34 17.36 23.29
C HIS A 157 9.58 18.60 23.85
N THR A 158 10.01 19.83 23.57
CA THR A 158 9.28 21.05 23.97
C THR A 158 7.91 21.18 23.33
N ASP A 159 7.71 20.57 22.15
CA ASP A 159 6.44 20.53 21.43
C ASP A 159 5.48 19.46 21.99
N PHE A 160 5.97 18.58 22.86
CA PHE A 160 5.21 17.48 23.46
C PHE A 160 5.06 17.63 24.98
N LYS A 161 6.07 18.14 25.69
CA LYS A 161 6.07 18.22 27.15
C LYS A 161 4.88 19.00 27.68
N ASP A 162 4.13 18.37 28.56
CA ASP A 162 2.90 18.89 29.18
C ASP A 162 1.78 19.27 28.18
N LYS A 163 1.88 18.78 26.93
CA LYS A 163 0.91 19.02 25.86
C LYS A 163 -0.13 17.92 25.72
N VAL A 164 -1.22 18.22 25.02
CA VAL A 164 -2.23 17.27 24.59
C VAL A 164 -1.95 16.86 23.15
N VAL A 165 -1.87 15.55 22.90
CA VAL A 165 -1.50 14.96 21.60
C VAL A 165 -2.66 14.15 21.05
N LEU A 166 -2.88 14.21 19.74
CA LEU A 166 -3.72 13.26 19.01
C LEU A 166 -2.84 12.41 18.10
N ASP A 167 -2.96 11.09 18.21
CA ASP A 167 -2.31 10.11 17.33
C ASP A 167 -3.37 9.50 16.40
N VAL A 168 -3.29 9.81 15.10
CA VAL A 168 -4.31 9.45 14.10
C VAL A 168 -3.89 8.17 13.38
N GLY A 169 -4.69 7.12 13.51
CA GLY A 169 -4.36 5.79 12.99
C GLY A 169 -3.21 5.19 13.78
N CYS A 170 -3.35 5.14 15.11
CA CYS A 170 -2.24 4.84 16.00
C CYS A 170 -1.68 3.41 15.84
N GLY A 171 -2.41 2.50 15.19
CA GLY A 171 -2.01 1.11 15.01
C GLY A 171 -1.73 0.45 16.36
N SER A 172 -0.50 -0.01 16.58
CA SER A 172 -0.06 -0.56 17.87
C SER A 172 0.09 0.48 18.99
N GLY A 173 0.01 1.77 18.67
CA GLY A 173 0.21 2.89 19.60
C GLY A 173 1.66 3.37 19.71
N ILE A 174 2.57 2.89 18.85
CA ILE A 174 4.02 3.17 18.96
C ILE A 174 4.35 4.67 19.03
N LEU A 175 3.69 5.52 18.22
CA LEU A 175 3.90 6.96 18.23
C LEU A 175 3.37 7.62 19.51
N SER A 176 2.25 7.14 20.04
CA SER A 176 1.72 7.54 21.34
C SER A 176 2.71 7.25 22.48
N PHE A 177 3.44 6.12 22.44
CA PHE A 177 4.51 5.84 23.40
C PHE A 177 5.67 6.83 23.27
N PHE A 178 6.07 7.21 22.07
CA PHE A 178 7.11 8.23 21.87
C PHE A 178 6.67 9.61 22.39
N ALA A 179 5.42 10.01 22.15
CA ALA A 179 4.86 11.23 22.71
C ALA A 179 4.84 11.19 24.26
N ALA A 180 4.50 10.04 24.86
CA ALA A 180 4.57 9.86 26.30
C ALA A 180 6.02 9.96 26.84
N GLN A 181 7.00 9.40 26.13
CA GLN A 181 8.43 9.53 26.45
C GLN A 181 8.90 11.00 26.39
N ALA A 182 8.40 11.78 25.44
CA ALA A 182 8.68 13.22 25.32
C ALA A 182 7.98 14.08 26.39
N GLY A 183 7.15 13.48 27.26
CA GLY A 183 6.51 14.17 28.38
C GLY A 183 5.10 14.70 28.11
N ALA A 184 4.39 14.20 27.10
CA ALA A 184 3.01 14.61 26.82
C ALA A 184 2.05 14.39 27.99
N ARG A 185 1.27 15.41 28.35
CA ARG A 185 0.32 15.35 29.48
C ARG A 185 -0.78 14.32 29.22
N LYS A 186 -1.32 14.32 28.00
CA LYS A 186 -2.43 13.46 27.58
C LYS A 186 -2.28 13.12 26.10
N ILE A 187 -2.53 11.87 25.72
CA ILE A 187 -2.49 11.39 24.34
C ILE A 187 -3.81 10.70 24.04
N TYR A 188 -4.50 11.14 22.98
CA TYR A 188 -5.67 10.47 22.42
C TYR A 188 -5.21 9.66 21.21
N ALA A 189 -5.29 8.34 21.29
CA ALA A 189 -4.80 7.43 20.26
C ALA A 189 -5.98 6.82 19.51
N VAL A 190 -6.28 7.34 18.31
CA VAL A 190 -7.45 6.94 17.52
C VAL A 190 -7.05 5.84 16.54
N GLU A 191 -7.76 4.71 16.56
CA GLU A 191 -7.51 3.58 15.66
C GLU A 191 -8.83 2.94 15.23
N ALA A 192 -9.03 2.76 13.92
CA ALA A 192 -10.28 2.29 13.36
C ALA A 192 -10.36 0.75 13.23
N SER A 193 -9.23 0.08 13.11
CA SER A 193 -9.15 -1.38 13.04
C SER A 193 -9.25 -2.03 14.42
N THR A 194 -9.32 -3.36 14.44
CA THR A 194 -9.25 -4.16 15.68
C THR A 194 -7.92 -4.02 16.42
N MET A 195 -6.89 -3.42 15.79
CA MET A 195 -5.60 -3.16 16.43
C MET A 195 -5.71 -2.25 17.66
N ALA A 196 -6.76 -1.43 17.76
CA ALA A 196 -7.07 -0.62 18.95
C ALA A 196 -7.09 -1.46 20.24
N GLN A 197 -7.58 -2.71 20.17
CA GLN A 197 -7.60 -3.61 21.34
C GLN A 197 -6.19 -4.01 21.77
N HIS A 198 -5.28 -4.22 20.82
CA HIS A 198 -3.87 -4.52 21.12
C HIS A 198 -3.12 -3.29 21.63
N ALA A 199 -3.40 -2.11 21.08
CA ALA A 199 -2.86 -0.85 21.60
C ALA A 199 -3.26 -0.64 23.07
N GLU A 200 -4.53 -0.88 23.42
CA GLU A 200 -5.03 -0.79 24.80
C GLU A 200 -4.30 -1.78 25.74
N VAL A 201 -4.03 -3.01 25.29
CA VAL A 201 -3.20 -3.98 26.06
C VAL A 201 -1.78 -3.45 26.28
N LEU A 202 -1.16 -2.84 25.27
CA LEU A 202 0.17 -2.26 25.39
C LEU A 202 0.19 -1.05 26.34
N VAL A 203 -0.82 -0.18 26.28
CA VAL A 203 -0.95 0.98 27.18
C VAL A 203 -1.03 0.53 28.64
N ASN A 204 -1.87 -0.46 28.92
CA ASN A 204 -2.06 -0.99 30.27
C ASN A 204 -0.80 -1.70 30.80
N SER A 205 -0.16 -2.54 29.97
CA SER A 205 1.06 -3.26 30.37
C SER A 205 2.28 -2.36 30.60
N ASN A 206 2.30 -1.17 29.96
CA ASN A 206 3.36 -0.17 30.16
C ASN A 206 3.01 0.87 31.25
N GLY A 207 1.89 0.72 31.95
CA GLY A 207 1.50 1.61 33.04
C GLY A 207 1.23 3.06 32.60
N LEU A 208 0.71 3.25 31.38
CA LEU A 208 0.44 4.58 30.80
C LEU A 208 -1.06 4.91 30.67
N SER A 209 -1.94 4.14 31.32
CA SER A 209 -3.40 4.29 31.20
C SER A 209 -3.93 5.64 31.72
N ASP A 210 -3.16 6.34 32.55
CA ASP A 210 -3.48 7.69 33.01
C ASP A 210 -3.25 8.75 31.91
N ARG A 211 -2.26 8.51 31.02
CA ARG A 211 -1.81 9.46 30.00
C ARG A 211 -2.31 9.14 28.60
N VAL A 212 -2.35 7.88 28.20
CA VAL A 212 -2.78 7.44 26.85
C VAL A 212 -4.21 6.90 26.92
N VAL A 213 -5.09 7.42 26.08
CA VAL A 213 -6.48 6.95 25.94
C VAL A 213 -6.67 6.45 24.52
N VAL A 214 -6.88 5.15 24.37
CA VAL A 214 -7.18 4.55 23.06
C VAL A 214 -8.66 4.75 22.75
N ILE A 215 -8.94 5.29 21.56
CA ILE A 215 -10.30 5.57 21.09
C ILE A 215 -10.54 4.75 19.82
N PRO A 216 -11.30 3.64 19.91
CA PRO A 216 -11.61 2.84 18.73
C PRO A 216 -12.60 3.58 17.83
N GLY A 217 -12.24 3.75 16.56
CA GLY A 217 -13.08 4.38 15.55
C GLY A 217 -12.30 5.18 14.51
N LYS A 218 -13.02 5.69 13.50
CA LYS A 218 -12.43 6.58 12.49
C LYS A 218 -12.36 7.99 13.02
N VAL A 219 -11.28 8.71 12.72
CA VAL A 219 -11.09 10.10 13.20
C VAL A 219 -12.21 11.05 12.72
N GLU A 220 -12.83 10.71 11.59
CA GLU A 220 -13.98 11.41 11.04
C GLU A 220 -15.24 11.30 11.92
N GLU A 221 -15.38 10.19 12.65
CA GLU A 221 -16.60 9.76 13.36
C GLU A 221 -16.49 9.89 14.90
N VAL A 222 -15.28 9.88 15.45
CA VAL A 222 -15.06 10.00 16.91
C VAL A 222 -15.16 11.45 17.38
N SER A 223 -15.38 11.60 18.70
CA SER A 223 -15.30 12.89 19.41
C SER A 223 -14.15 12.87 20.41
N LEU A 224 -13.51 14.02 20.59
CA LEU A 224 -12.49 14.24 21.61
C LEU A 224 -13.02 15.21 22.68
N PRO A 225 -12.61 15.03 23.96
CA PRO A 225 -13.10 15.87 25.06
C PRO A 225 -12.46 17.27 25.10
N GLU A 226 -11.33 17.49 24.42
CA GLU A 226 -10.62 18.78 24.36
C GLU A 226 -9.84 18.92 23.04
N GLN A 227 -9.50 20.16 22.65
CA GLN A 227 -8.60 20.41 21.52
C GLN A 227 -7.15 20.02 21.87
N VAL A 228 -6.38 19.61 20.87
CA VAL A 228 -5.00 19.14 21.01
C VAL A 228 -3.97 20.18 20.57
N ASP A 229 -2.77 20.14 21.15
CA ASP A 229 -1.66 21.03 20.81
C ASP A 229 -0.88 20.54 19.58
N ILE A 230 -0.82 19.22 19.36
CA ILE A 230 -0.10 18.61 18.25
C ILE A 230 -0.81 17.33 17.79
N ILE A 231 -0.87 17.11 16.48
CA ILE A 231 -1.33 15.84 15.89
C ILE A 231 -0.12 15.12 15.29
N VAL A 232 0.06 13.86 15.70
CA VAL A 232 1.03 12.93 15.13
C VAL A 232 0.32 11.88 14.30
N SER A 233 0.93 11.48 13.19
CA SER A 233 0.45 10.35 12.39
C SER A 233 1.56 9.82 11.50
N GLU A 234 1.38 8.61 11.00
CA GLU A 234 2.10 8.07 9.86
C GLU A 234 1.08 7.78 8.75
N PRO A 235 0.71 8.80 7.96
CA PRO A 235 -0.32 8.67 6.93
C PRO A 235 0.25 8.42 5.52
N MET A 236 1.54 8.11 5.38
CA MET A 236 2.21 8.06 4.08
C MET A 236 2.06 6.69 3.41
N GLY A 237 1.46 6.67 2.23
CA GLY A 237 1.45 5.49 1.36
C GLY A 237 2.52 5.55 0.27
N TYR A 238 2.48 4.61 -0.67
CA TYR A 238 3.25 4.71 -1.92
C TYR A 238 3.00 6.05 -2.62
N MET A 239 4.06 6.64 -3.19
CA MET A 239 4.03 7.99 -3.77
C MET A 239 3.45 9.06 -2.82
N LEU A 240 3.66 8.91 -1.50
CA LEU A 240 3.09 9.73 -0.42
C LEU A 240 1.56 9.60 -0.24
N PHE A 241 0.81 9.60 -1.34
CA PHE A 241 -0.65 9.79 -1.32
C PHE A 241 -1.48 8.50 -1.29
N ASN A 242 -0.93 7.35 -1.68
CA ASN A 242 -1.70 6.10 -1.70
C ASN A 242 -2.37 5.83 -0.34
N GLU A 243 -3.47 5.06 -0.34
CA GLU A 243 -4.31 4.79 0.84
C GLU A 243 -5.21 5.95 1.28
N ARG A 244 -4.97 7.16 0.77
CA ARG A 244 -5.77 8.38 1.06
C ARG A 244 -5.89 8.66 2.56
N MET A 245 -4.89 8.24 3.35
CA MET A 245 -4.85 8.46 4.80
C MET A 245 -4.49 9.91 5.15
N LEU A 246 -3.77 10.62 4.26
CA LEU A 246 -3.52 12.05 4.40
C LEU A 246 -4.81 12.89 4.51
N GLU A 247 -5.90 12.46 3.88
CA GLU A 247 -7.20 13.14 4.04
C GLU A 247 -7.72 13.01 5.48
N SER A 248 -7.63 11.83 6.10
CA SER A 248 -7.98 11.64 7.52
C SER A 248 -7.04 12.45 8.44
N TYR A 249 -5.77 12.57 8.08
CA TYR A 249 -4.80 13.39 8.80
C TYR A 249 -5.15 14.88 8.76
N LEU A 250 -5.53 15.40 7.58
CA LEU A 250 -5.98 16.78 7.42
C LEU A 250 -7.34 17.02 8.12
N HIS A 251 -8.27 16.06 8.06
CA HIS A 251 -9.57 16.13 8.76
C HIS A 251 -9.40 16.26 10.27
N ALA A 252 -8.40 15.59 10.83
CA ALA A 252 -8.10 15.64 12.25
C ALA A 252 -7.75 17.05 12.75
N LYS A 253 -7.37 17.99 11.86
CA LYS A 253 -7.15 19.41 12.21
C LYS A 253 -8.37 20.08 12.83
N LYS A 254 -9.59 19.54 12.68
CA LYS A 254 -10.77 20.00 13.43
C LYS A 254 -10.54 19.99 14.96
N PHE A 255 -9.69 19.09 15.45
CA PHE A 255 -9.29 18.98 16.86
C PHE A 255 -8.04 19.79 17.23
N LEU A 256 -7.34 20.36 16.24
CA LEU A 256 -6.10 21.09 16.48
C LEU A 256 -6.41 22.50 17.02
N LYS A 257 -5.62 22.97 17.99
CA LYS A 257 -5.65 24.37 18.42
C LYS A 257 -5.18 25.29 17.27
N PRO A 258 -5.58 26.57 17.22
CA PRO A 258 -5.13 27.51 16.17
C PRO A 258 -3.61 27.66 16.04
N SER A 259 -2.86 27.49 17.13
CA SER A 259 -1.39 27.51 17.16
C SER A 259 -0.77 26.11 17.28
N GLY A 260 -1.56 25.08 16.99
CA GLY A 260 -1.11 23.70 17.07
C GLY A 260 -0.21 23.30 15.90
N ASN A 261 0.53 22.22 16.07
CA ASN A 261 1.46 21.71 15.06
C ASN A 261 1.04 20.33 14.52
N LEU A 262 1.65 19.92 13.41
CA LEU A 262 1.45 18.64 12.74
C LEU A 262 2.79 17.95 12.54
N PHE A 263 2.88 16.68 12.97
CA PHE A 263 4.03 15.81 12.74
C PHE A 263 3.59 14.57 11.93
N PRO A 264 3.99 14.43 10.65
CA PRO A 264 4.83 15.34 9.86
C PRO A 264 4.13 16.66 9.48
N THR A 265 4.92 17.70 9.20
CA THR A 265 4.43 19.07 8.91
C THR A 265 4.27 19.33 7.42
N ILE A 266 5.23 18.85 6.63
CA ILE A 266 5.22 18.95 5.16
C ILE A 266 5.58 17.60 4.54
N GLY A 267 5.12 17.37 3.31
CA GLY A 267 5.54 16.27 2.47
C GLY A 267 5.97 16.75 1.09
N ASP A 268 7.17 16.35 0.68
CA ASP A 268 7.78 16.65 -0.62
C ASP A 268 7.73 15.40 -1.49
N VAL A 269 6.99 15.45 -2.61
CA VAL A 269 7.05 14.42 -3.65
C VAL A 269 8.05 14.83 -4.70
N HIS A 270 8.97 13.92 -5.00
CA HIS A 270 9.95 14.07 -6.04
C HIS A 270 9.59 13.20 -7.24
N LEU A 271 9.83 13.72 -8.44
CA LEU A 271 9.73 12.96 -9.68
C LEU A 271 10.93 13.23 -10.58
N ALA A 272 11.44 12.20 -11.26
CA ALA A 272 12.55 12.31 -12.20
C ALA A 272 12.39 11.33 -13.39
N PRO A 273 12.78 11.71 -14.62
CA PRO A 273 12.77 10.80 -15.75
C PRO A 273 13.87 9.75 -15.60
N PHE A 274 13.58 8.51 -15.98
CA PHE A 274 14.54 7.41 -15.92
C PHE A 274 14.65 6.63 -17.23
N THR A 275 15.76 5.92 -17.38
CA THR A 275 15.97 4.93 -18.44
C THR A 275 16.17 3.53 -17.86
N ASP A 276 15.31 2.58 -18.22
CA ASP A 276 15.44 1.16 -17.83
C ASP A 276 14.76 0.29 -18.90
N GLU A 277 15.55 -0.09 -19.91
CA GLU A 277 15.10 -0.93 -21.03
C GLU A 277 14.65 -2.31 -20.55
N GLN A 278 15.32 -2.87 -19.53
CA GLN A 278 15.01 -4.20 -19.02
C GLN A 278 13.63 -4.22 -18.38
N LEU A 279 13.32 -3.22 -17.54
CA LEU A 279 11.99 -3.09 -16.93
C LEU A 279 10.90 -2.91 -18.00
N TYR A 280 11.16 -2.10 -19.01
CA TYR A 280 10.20 -1.84 -20.10
C TYR A 280 9.92 -3.13 -20.89
N MET A 281 10.96 -3.87 -21.29
CA MET A 281 10.83 -5.13 -22.03
C MET A 281 10.25 -6.28 -21.20
N GLU A 282 10.37 -6.24 -19.88
CA GLU A 282 9.72 -7.21 -18.98
C GLU A 282 8.20 -7.18 -19.15
N GLN A 283 7.59 -6.01 -19.35
CA GLN A 283 6.14 -5.87 -19.52
C GLN A 283 5.67 -6.54 -20.81
N PHE A 284 6.39 -6.32 -21.92
CA PHE A 284 6.11 -7.01 -23.18
C PHE A 284 6.34 -8.52 -23.07
N THR A 285 7.37 -8.96 -22.35
CA THR A 285 7.66 -10.38 -22.15
C THR A 285 6.50 -11.07 -21.42
N LYS A 286 5.96 -10.46 -20.36
CA LYS A 286 4.76 -10.96 -19.66
C LYS A 286 3.53 -10.96 -20.58
N ALA A 287 3.28 -9.85 -21.29
CA ALA A 287 2.15 -9.74 -22.21
C ALA A 287 2.20 -10.73 -23.37
N ASN A 288 3.40 -11.10 -23.83
CA ASN A 288 3.60 -12.07 -24.91
C ASN A 288 3.14 -13.49 -24.55
N PHE A 289 2.87 -13.79 -23.26
CA PHE A 289 2.12 -14.99 -22.89
C PHE A 289 0.81 -15.11 -23.66
N TRP A 290 0.09 -13.99 -23.83
CA TRP A 290 -1.17 -13.94 -24.55
C TRP A 290 -0.99 -14.01 -26.07
N TYR A 291 0.22 -13.81 -26.59
CA TYR A 291 0.49 -13.86 -28.03
C TYR A 291 0.77 -15.29 -28.53
N GLN A 292 -0.06 -16.22 -28.08
CA GLN A 292 0.03 -17.64 -28.44
C GLN A 292 -1.18 -18.03 -29.30
N PRO A 293 -0.98 -18.44 -30.56
CA PRO A 293 -2.08 -18.83 -31.45
C PRO A 293 -2.70 -20.20 -31.12
N SER A 294 -2.12 -20.95 -30.18
CA SER A 294 -2.60 -22.29 -29.81
C SER A 294 -2.22 -22.68 -28.37
N PHE A 295 -2.61 -21.87 -27.39
CA PHE A 295 -2.49 -22.24 -25.97
C PHE A 295 -3.53 -23.32 -25.64
N HIS A 296 -3.09 -24.57 -25.48
CA HIS A 296 -3.98 -25.74 -25.32
C HIS A 296 -5.09 -25.82 -26.40
N GLY A 297 -4.77 -25.43 -27.64
CA GLY A 297 -5.71 -25.44 -28.77
C GLY A 297 -6.59 -24.19 -28.90
N VAL A 298 -6.38 -23.15 -28.08
CA VAL A 298 -7.11 -21.88 -28.13
C VAL A 298 -6.17 -20.74 -28.53
N ASP A 299 -6.59 -19.87 -29.44
CA ASP A 299 -5.87 -18.65 -29.80
C ASP A 299 -6.15 -17.54 -28.78
N LEU A 300 -5.09 -17.11 -28.06
CA LEU A 300 -5.17 -16.04 -27.05
C LEU A 300 -4.78 -14.66 -27.61
N SER A 301 -4.26 -14.59 -28.83
CA SER A 301 -3.54 -13.43 -29.37
C SER A 301 -4.38 -12.15 -29.43
N ALA A 302 -5.70 -12.28 -29.54
CA ALA A 302 -6.65 -11.17 -29.50
C ALA A 302 -6.59 -10.36 -28.18
N LEU A 303 -6.16 -10.97 -27.07
CA LEU A 303 -6.05 -10.32 -25.76
C LEU A 303 -4.68 -9.71 -25.48
N ARG A 304 -3.69 -9.87 -26.37
CA ARG A 304 -2.34 -9.33 -26.15
C ARG A 304 -2.34 -7.82 -25.92
N GLY A 305 -3.12 -7.06 -26.71
CA GLY A 305 -3.20 -5.60 -26.56
C GLY A 305 -3.73 -5.18 -25.19
N ALA A 306 -4.82 -5.81 -24.74
CA ALA A 306 -5.38 -5.58 -23.42
C ALA A 306 -4.41 -5.95 -22.29
N ALA A 307 -3.65 -7.05 -22.44
CA ALA A 307 -2.64 -7.44 -21.47
C ALA A 307 -1.47 -6.44 -21.40
N VAL A 308 -0.99 -5.93 -22.54
CA VAL A 308 0.02 -4.85 -22.56
C VAL A 308 -0.51 -3.64 -21.80
N ASP A 309 -1.73 -3.17 -22.12
CA ASP A 309 -2.32 -2.03 -21.44
C ASP A 309 -2.44 -2.26 -19.92
N GLU A 310 -2.83 -3.45 -19.49
CA GLU A 310 -2.93 -3.82 -18.08
C GLU A 310 -1.57 -3.78 -17.37
N TYR A 311 -0.53 -4.38 -17.93
CA TYR A 311 0.81 -4.36 -17.31
C TYR A 311 1.39 -2.95 -17.25
N PHE A 312 1.20 -2.14 -18.29
CA PHE A 312 1.67 -0.74 -18.30
C PHE A 312 0.87 0.17 -17.36
N ARG A 313 -0.35 -0.23 -16.95
CA ARG A 313 -1.16 0.49 -15.95
C ARG A 313 -0.70 0.27 -14.51
N GLN A 314 0.20 -0.69 -14.26
CA GLN A 314 0.70 -0.98 -12.90
C GLN A 314 1.90 -0.10 -12.58
N PRO A 315 1.84 0.74 -11.53
CA PRO A 315 3.06 1.35 -10.98
C PRO A 315 3.98 0.26 -10.41
N ILE A 316 5.28 0.39 -10.66
CA ILE A 316 6.27 -0.60 -10.23
C ILE A 316 6.86 -0.16 -8.90
N VAL A 317 6.72 -0.99 -7.87
CA VAL A 317 7.29 -0.75 -6.54
C VAL A 317 8.56 -1.58 -6.40
N ASP A 318 9.71 -0.90 -6.44
CA ASP A 318 11.03 -1.45 -6.18
C ASP A 318 12.04 -0.32 -5.90
N THR A 319 13.32 -0.69 -5.79
CA THR A 319 14.42 0.27 -5.73
C THR A 319 15.31 0.15 -6.95
N PHE A 320 16.09 1.19 -7.22
CA PHE A 320 16.91 1.28 -8.42
C PHE A 320 18.19 2.09 -8.16
N ASP A 321 19.20 1.88 -9.02
CA ASP A 321 20.42 2.66 -8.99
C ASP A 321 20.19 4.08 -9.52
N ILE A 322 20.62 5.11 -8.77
CA ILE A 322 20.38 6.51 -9.12
C ILE A 322 20.92 6.92 -10.50
N ARG A 323 21.88 6.18 -11.07
CA ARG A 323 22.47 6.45 -12.39
C ARG A 323 21.47 6.25 -13.54
N ILE A 324 20.33 5.61 -13.30
CA ILE A 324 19.27 5.52 -14.32
C ILE A 324 18.49 6.83 -14.48
N LEU A 325 18.60 7.76 -13.52
CA LEU A 325 17.93 9.06 -13.58
C LEU A 325 18.59 9.96 -14.63
N MET A 326 17.78 10.51 -15.51
CA MET A 326 18.26 11.27 -16.68
C MET A 326 18.27 12.79 -16.48
N ALA A 327 17.67 13.28 -15.39
CA ALA A 327 17.61 14.68 -15.04
C ALA A 327 17.47 14.85 -13.51
N LYS A 328 17.69 16.09 -13.03
CA LYS A 328 17.38 16.45 -11.64
C LYS A 328 15.89 16.30 -11.36
N SER A 329 15.53 15.88 -10.14
CA SER A 329 14.12 15.73 -9.77
C SER A 329 13.40 17.07 -9.70
N VAL A 330 12.14 17.10 -10.11
CA VAL A 330 11.19 18.17 -9.78
C VAL A 330 10.53 17.82 -8.45
N LYS A 331 10.26 18.85 -7.64
CA LYS A 331 9.68 18.72 -6.30
C LYS A 331 8.29 19.35 -6.25
N TYR A 332 7.35 18.67 -5.60
CA TYR A 332 6.02 19.17 -5.27
C TYR A 332 5.78 19.03 -3.77
N THR A 333 5.51 20.15 -3.10
CA THR A 333 5.38 20.22 -1.63
C THR A 333 3.92 20.38 -1.23
N VAL A 334 3.47 19.55 -0.30
CA VAL A 334 2.21 19.74 0.43
C VAL A 334 2.54 20.18 1.85
N ASN A 335 2.08 21.38 2.22
CA ASN A 335 2.12 21.82 3.61
C ASN A 335 0.85 21.35 4.33
N PHE A 336 0.98 20.39 5.25
CA PHE A 336 -0.19 19.81 5.92
C PHE A 336 -0.86 20.78 6.89
N LEU A 337 -0.15 21.81 7.39
CA LEU A 337 -0.75 22.85 8.22
C LEU A 337 -1.78 23.66 7.43
N ASP A 338 -1.48 23.98 6.17
CA ASP A 338 -2.30 24.85 5.33
C ASP A 338 -3.30 24.08 4.46
N ALA A 339 -2.93 22.89 3.99
CA ALA A 339 -3.71 22.10 3.04
C ALA A 339 -5.07 21.65 3.61
N LYS A 340 -6.08 21.56 2.75
CA LYS A 340 -7.41 21.03 3.06
C LYS A 340 -7.57 19.64 2.46
N GLU A 341 -8.53 18.87 2.95
CA GLU A 341 -8.86 17.54 2.40
C GLU A 341 -9.13 17.60 0.89
N ASP A 342 -9.90 18.58 0.45
CA ASP A 342 -10.27 18.74 -0.96
C ASP A 342 -9.06 19.00 -1.88
N ASP A 343 -7.98 19.57 -1.34
CA ASP A 343 -6.74 19.82 -2.11
C ASP A 343 -6.08 18.50 -2.55
N LEU A 344 -6.35 17.40 -1.83
CA LEU A 344 -5.82 16.07 -2.12
C LEU A 344 -6.69 15.27 -3.09
N HIS A 345 -7.90 15.73 -3.44
CA HIS A 345 -8.77 15.02 -4.38
C HIS A 345 -8.25 15.07 -5.81
N ARG A 346 -7.58 16.17 -6.18
CA ARG A 346 -6.99 16.37 -7.51
C ARG A 346 -5.64 17.09 -7.38
N ILE A 347 -4.57 16.33 -7.47
CA ILE A 347 -3.20 16.83 -7.33
C ILE A 347 -2.56 16.94 -8.70
N GLU A 348 -2.20 18.16 -9.11
CA GLU A 348 -1.57 18.43 -10.40
C GLU A 348 -0.12 18.86 -10.20
N ILE A 349 0.81 18.07 -10.73
CA ILE A 349 2.24 18.29 -10.61
C ILE A 349 2.81 18.59 -12.01
N PRO A 350 2.91 19.87 -12.41
CA PRO A 350 3.60 20.24 -13.63
C PRO A 350 5.10 20.01 -13.46
N PHE A 351 5.76 19.51 -14.50
CA PHE A 351 7.20 19.30 -14.49
C PHE A 351 7.86 19.81 -15.77
N LYS A 352 9.11 20.20 -15.61
CA LYS A 352 10.02 20.56 -16.69
C LYS A 352 11.42 20.11 -16.33
N PHE A 353 11.90 19.08 -17.00
CA PHE A 353 13.20 18.47 -16.76
C PHE A 353 14.22 18.95 -17.79
N HIS A 354 15.37 19.42 -17.32
CA HIS A 354 16.53 19.65 -18.18
C HIS A 354 17.36 18.37 -18.26
N MET A 355 17.40 17.75 -19.43
CA MET A 355 18.01 16.43 -19.62
C MET A 355 19.52 16.53 -19.46
N MET A 356 20.08 15.73 -18.55
CA MET A 356 21.52 15.64 -18.30
C MET A 356 22.18 14.55 -19.16
N HIS A 357 21.39 13.58 -19.64
CA HIS A 357 21.85 12.45 -20.43
C HIS A 357 20.99 12.27 -21.68
N SER A 358 21.60 11.79 -22.76
CA SER A 358 20.90 11.39 -23.99
C SER A 358 20.45 9.93 -23.88
N GLY A 359 19.22 9.61 -24.31
CA GLY A 359 18.72 8.24 -24.31
C GLY A 359 17.20 8.16 -24.41
N LEU A 360 16.68 6.93 -24.23
CA LEU A 360 15.24 6.68 -24.12
C LEU A 360 14.77 6.90 -22.69
N VAL A 361 13.84 7.83 -22.51
CA VAL A 361 13.07 8.03 -21.29
C VAL A 361 11.95 7.00 -21.28
N HIS A 362 12.04 6.05 -20.36
CA HIS A 362 11.09 4.96 -20.22
C HIS A 362 9.91 5.30 -19.30
N GLY A 363 10.08 6.28 -18.42
CA GLY A 363 9.08 6.61 -17.41
C GLY A 363 9.50 7.73 -16.46
N LEU A 364 8.68 7.93 -15.43
CA LEU A 364 8.96 8.79 -14.29
C LEU A 364 9.11 7.94 -13.03
N ALA A 365 10.17 8.17 -12.27
CA ALA A 365 10.39 7.61 -10.95
C ALA A 365 9.93 8.61 -9.89
N PHE A 366 9.33 8.11 -8.81
CA PHE A 366 8.76 8.87 -7.73
C PHE A 366 9.27 8.38 -6.38
N TRP A 367 9.53 9.32 -5.49
CA TRP A 367 9.81 9.10 -4.07
C TRP A 367 9.30 10.31 -3.28
N PHE A 368 9.34 10.22 -1.95
CA PHE A 368 8.92 11.32 -1.11
C PHE A 368 9.79 11.51 0.13
N ASP A 369 9.81 12.73 0.62
CA ASP A 369 10.39 13.10 1.91
C ASP A 369 9.28 13.73 2.75
N VAL A 370 9.30 13.52 4.07
CA VAL A 370 8.46 14.26 5.01
C VAL A 370 9.33 14.95 6.05
N ALA A 371 8.95 16.16 6.44
CA ALA A 371 9.66 16.92 7.45
C ALA A 371 8.79 17.13 8.69
N PHE A 372 9.39 16.89 9.85
CA PHE A 372 8.86 17.21 11.16
C PHE A 372 9.46 18.55 11.60
N ILE A 373 8.74 19.65 11.36
CA ILE A 373 9.20 21.00 11.66
C ILE A 373 8.80 21.33 13.10
N GLY A 374 9.68 21.00 14.05
CA GLY A 374 9.48 21.32 15.46
C GLY A 374 10.13 22.64 15.88
N SER A 375 9.82 23.09 17.10
CA SER A 375 10.33 24.35 17.66
C SER A 375 11.85 24.33 17.89
N MET A 376 12.43 23.14 18.08
CA MET A 376 13.87 23.00 18.32
C MET A 376 14.64 22.71 17.04
N MET A 377 14.12 21.81 16.19
CA MET A 377 14.74 21.46 14.92
C MET A 377 13.78 20.80 13.93
N THR A 378 14.14 20.87 12.66
CA THR A 378 13.51 20.07 11.60
C THR A 378 14.21 18.72 11.46
N VAL A 379 13.43 17.64 11.48
CA VAL A 379 13.92 16.27 11.21
C VAL A 379 13.26 15.76 9.93
N TRP A 380 14.02 15.09 9.07
CA TRP A 380 13.52 14.55 7.79
C TRP A 380 13.49 13.03 7.81
N LEU A 381 12.39 12.46 7.30
CA LEU A 381 12.29 11.07 6.87
C LEU A 381 12.25 11.07 5.35
N SER A 382 13.22 10.41 4.71
CA SER A 382 13.35 10.38 3.25
C SER A 382 13.20 8.95 2.73
N THR A 383 12.57 8.83 1.56
CA THR A 383 12.47 7.58 0.80
C THR A 383 13.24 7.67 -0.52
N ALA A 384 14.14 8.64 -0.65
CA ALA A 384 14.93 8.84 -1.86
C ALA A 384 15.78 7.60 -2.19
N PRO A 385 16.03 7.31 -3.48
CA PRO A 385 16.88 6.18 -3.89
C PRO A 385 18.36 6.36 -3.51
N THR A 386 18.74 7.52 -2.97
CA THR A 386 20.06 7.79 -2.39
C THR A 386 20.18 7.39 -0.93
N GLU A 387 19.05 7.18 -0.26
CA GLU A 387 18.97 6.91 1.18
C GLU A 387 18.81 5.42 1.47
N PRO A 388 19.04 4.98 2.72
CA PRO A 388 18.76 3.62 3.13
C PRO A 388 17.31 3.21 2.81
N LEU A 389 17.16 1.98 2.31
CA LEU A 389 15.87 1.48 1.85
C LEU A 389 14.85 1.42 2.99
N THR A 390 13.64 1.87 2.68
CA THR A 390 12.45 1.79 3.54
C THR A 390 11.44 0.82 2.94
N HIS A 391 10.42 0.41 3.70
CA HIS A 391 9.36 -0.45 3.18
C HIS A 391 8.49 0.20 2.09
N TRP A 392 8.57 1.53 1.92
CA TRP A 392 7.88 2.23 0.84
C TRP A 392 8.58 2.06 -0.52
N TYR A 393 9.86 1.67 -0.52
CA TYR A 393 10.71 1.64 -1.72
C TYR A 393 10.61 2.96 -2.50
N GLN A 394 10.70 2.89 -3.83
CA GLN A 394 10.35 3.95 -4.75
C GLN A 394 9.28 3.41 -5.72
N VAL A 395 8.64 4.32 -6.48
CA VAL A 395 7.61 3.95 -7.45
C VAL A 395 7.99 4.42 -8.83
N ARG A 396 7.92 3.54 -9.83
CA ARG A 396 8.21 3.87 -11.23
C ARG A 396 6.98 3.69 -12.09
N CYS A 397 6.64 4.73 -12.85
CA CYS A 397 5.53 4.73 -13.79
C CYS A 397 6.10 4.74 -15.21
N LEU A 398 5.89 3.66 -15.96
CA LEU A 398 6.33 3.57 -17.36
C LEU A 398 5.47 4.47 -18.25
N LEU A 399 6.06 4.99 -19.31
CA LEU A 399 5.35 5.55 -20.45
C LEU A 399 4.96 4.40 -21.39
N GLN A 400 3.82 4.49 -22.08
CA GLN A 400 3.44 3.46 -23.07
C GLN A 400 4.47 3.39 -24.21
N SER A 401 4.87 4.56 -24.72
CA SER A 401 5.93 4.70 -25.71
C SER A 401 7.10 5.49 -25.09
N PRO A 402 8.33 4.96 -25.09
CA PRO A 402 9.48 5.69 -24.57
C PRO A 402 9.78 6.90 -25.45
N LEU A 403 10.34 7.95 -24.83
CA LEU A 403 10.68 9.19 -25.53
C LEU A 403 12.19 9.33 -25.66
N PHE A 404 12.69 9.51 -26.88
CA PHE A 404 14.10 9.83 -27.08
C PHE A 404 14.34 11.32 -26.79
N ALA A 405 15.27 11.61 -25.88
CA ALA A 405 15.73 12.96 -25.58
C ALA A 405 17.26 13.01 -25.59
N LYS A 406 17.82 14.13 -26.04
CA LYS A 406 19.27 14.40 -25.99
C LYS A 406 19.60 15.17 -24.72
N ALA A 407 20.83 15.05 -24.24
CA ALA A 407 21.35 15.92 -23.21
C ALA A 407 21.22 17.39 -23.65
N GLY A 408 20.69 18.25 -22.78
CA GLY A 408 20.32 19.63 -23.07
C GLY A 408 18.89 19.84 -23.55
N ASP A 409 18.19 18.79 -24.00
CA ASP A 409 16.76 18.89 -24.31
C ASP A 409 15.94 19.13 -23.04
N THR A 410 14.68 19.50 -23.23
CA THR A 410 13.73 19.67 -22.14
C THR A 410 12.55 18.73 -22.29
N LEU A 411 12.27 17.98 -21.22
CA LEU A 411 11.10 17.12 -21.12
C LEU A 411 10.06 17.81 -20.21
N SER A 412 8.95 18.25 -20.77
CA SER A 412 7.89 18.95 -20.03
C SER A 412 6.58 18.15 -20.01
N GLY A 413 5.74 18.44 -19.04
CA GLY A 413 4.48 17.71 -18.89
C GLY A 413 3.80 17.89 -17.54
N THR A 414 2.84 17.01 -17.29
CA THR A 414 2.03 17.02 -16.06
C THR A 414 1.82 15.60 -15.57
N ALA A 415 2.03 15.39 -14.26
CA ALA A 415 1.52 14.23 -13.54
C ALA A 415 0.27 14.65 -12.76
N LEU A 416 -0.88 14.06 -13.10
CA LEU A 416 -2.17 14.36 -12.49
C LEU A 416 -2.64 13.14 -11.71
N LEU A 417 -2.85 13.30 -10.40
CA LEU A 417 -3.39 12.27 -9.53
C LEU A 417 -4.83 12.62 -9.17
N ILE A 418 -5.77 11.74 -9.50
CA ILE A 418 -7.19 11.91 -9.19
C ILE A 418 -7.61 10.84 -8.18
N ALA A 419 -8.11 11.27 -7.03
CA ALA A 419 -8.53 10.36 -5.98
C ALA A 419 -9.72 9.51 -6.43
N ASN A 420 -9.66 8.20 -6.18
CA ASN A 420 -10.72 7.25 -6.48
C ASN A 420 -11.32 6.65 -5.19
N LYS A 421 -12.47 5.98 -5.31
CA LYS A 421 -13.22 5.44 -4.16
C LYS A 421 -12.60 4.18 -3.54
N ARG A 422 -11.52 3.64 -4.13
CA ARG A 422 -10.81 2.44 -3.66
C ARG A 422 -9.63 2.79 -2.75
N GLN A 423 -9.66 3.97 -2.14
CA GLN A 423 -8.59 4.52 -1.28
C GLN A 423 -7.26 4.65 -2.02
N SER A 424 -7.30 5.10 -3.28
CA SER A 424 -6.09 5.27 -4.09
C SER A 424 -6.29 6.37 -5.14
N TYR A 425 -5.37 6.45 -6.10
CA TYR A 425 -5.35 7.46 -7.15
C TYR A 425 -5.25 6.83 -8.54
N ASP A 426 -6.02 7.40 -9.46
CA ASP A 426 -5.79 7.22 -10.89
C ASP A 426 -4.74 8.26 -11.31
N ILE A 427 -3.63 7.80 -11.89
CA ILE A 427 -2.49 8.65 -12.25
C ILE A 427 -2.45 8.83 -13.76
N SER A 428 -2.57 10.07 -14.24
CA SER A 428 -2.37 10.42 -15.64
C SER A 428 -1.04 11.16 -15.79
N ILE A 429 -0.13 10.57 -16.55
CA ILE A 429 1.17 11.20 -16.89
C ILE A 429 1.14 11.55 -18.36
N VAL A 430 1.45 12.81 -18.68
CA VAL A 430 1.67 13.28 -20.04
C VAL A 430 3.03 13.94 -20.09
N ALA A 431 3.90 13.49 -21.00
CA ALA A 431 5.25 14.00 -21.16
C ALA A 431 5.54 14.29 -22.64
N GLN A 432 6.32 15.35 -22.90
CA GLN A 432 6.72 15.76 -24.24
C GLN A 432 8.16 16.26 -24.24
N VAL A 433 8.92 15.87 -25.25
CA VAL A 433 10.25 16.46 -25.52
C VAL A 433 10.03 17.74 -26.32
N ASP A 434 10.36 18.88 -25.72
CA ASP A 434 10.02 20.22 -26.23
C ASP A 434 10.62 20.46 -27.63
N GLN A 435 11.84 19.99 -27.87
CA GLN A 435 12.60 20.22 -29.10
C GLN A 435 12.08 19.40 -30.29
N THR A 436 11.54 18.19 -30.05
CA THR A 436 11.08 17.29 -31.13
C THR A 436 9.58 17.26 -31.28
N GLY A 437 8.83 17.71 -30.26
CA GLY A 437 7.38 17.55 -30.20
C GLY A 437 6.92 16.10 -29.92
N SER A 438 7.84 15.16 -29.71
CA SER A 438 7.51 13.76 -29.40
C SER A 438 6.80 13.70 -28.05
N LYS A 439 5.61 13.11 -28.04
CA LYS A 439 4.72 13.06 -26.87
C LYS A 439 4.39 11.62 -26.52
N SER A 440 4.32 11.35 -25.23
CA SER A 440 3.85 10.07 -24.68
C SER A 440 2.97 10.33 -23.47
N SER A 441 2.09 9.39 -23.19
CA SER A 441 1.21 9.44 -22.03
C SER A 441 0.96 8.04 -21.49
N ASN A 442 0.57 7.97 -20.22
CA ASN A 442 0.06 6.75 -19.63
C ASN A 442 -0.97 7.07 -18.55
N LEU A 443 -1.88 6.12 -18.32
CA LEU A 443 -2.83 6.12 -17.22
C LEU A 443 -2.51 4.93 -16.33
N LEU A 444 -2.31 5.14 -15.04
CA LEU A 444 -1.93 4.10 -14.09
C LEU A 444 -2.93 4.02 -12.94
N ASP A 445 -3.07 2.84 -12.36
CA ASP A 445 -3.91 2.58 -11.18
C ASP A 445 -3.02 2.29 -9.97
N LEU A 446 -2.89 3.26 -9.06
CA LEU A 446 -2.06 3.11 -7.87
C LEU A 446 -2.62 2.08 -6.87
N LYS A 447 -3.86 1.62 -7.05
CA LYS A 447 -4.44 0.54 -6.24
C LYS A 447 -3.85 -0.82 -6.58
N ASN A 448 -3.31 -1.00 -7.79
CA ASN A 448 -2.77 -2.27 -8.28
C ASN A 448 -1.28 -2.17 -8.66
N PRO A 449 -0.38 -1.89 -7.69
CA PRO A 449 1.05 -1.83 -7.97
C PRO A 449 1.64 -3.23 -8.20
N PHE A 450 2.67 -3.30 -9.04
CA PHE A 450 3.49 -4.50 -9.20
C PHE A 450 4.74 -4.41 -8.31
N PHE A 451 4.82 -5.30 -7.31
CA PHE A 451 5.98 -5.43 -6.44
C PHE A 451 7.08 -6.23 -7.13
N ARG A 452 8.18 -5.56 -7.49
CA ARG A 452 9.30 -6.16 -8.25
C ARG A 452 10.54 -6.43 -7.40
N TYR A 453 10.54 -6.03 -6.13
CA TYR A 453 11.72 -6.19 -5.28
C TYR A 453 12.11 -7.67 -5.08
N THR A 454 13.36 -8.01 -5.42
CA THR A 454 13.89 -9.38 -5.36
C THR A 454 14.93 -9.62 -4.26
N GLY A 455 15.19 -8.62 -3.40
CA GLY A 455 16.10 -8.76 -2.25
C GLY A 455 17.57 -8.40 -2.49
N ALA A 456 17.95 -7.93 -3.69
CA ALA A 456 19.30 -7.42 -3.93
C ALA A 456 19.44 -5.98 -3.39
N ASN A 457 20.11 -5.84 -2.24
CA ASN A 457 20.33 -4.55 -1.59
C ASN A 457 21.45 -3.74 -2.28
N PRO A 458 21.21 -2.49 -2.68
CA PRO A 458 22.23 -1.45 -2.55
C PRO A 458 22.28 -1.02 -1.08
N THR A 459 23.43 -1.17 -0.42
CA THR A 459 23.66 -0.63 0.94
C THR A 459 24.40 0.70 0.88
N PRO A 460 23.81 1.78 1.41
CA PRO A 460 24.55 2.93 1.93
C PRO A 460 24.25 3.20 3.43
N PRO A 461 25.04 4.05 4.11
CA PRO A 461 25.08 4.14 5.56
C PRO A 461 23.85 4.83 6.15
N PRO A 462 23.51 4.57 7.44
CA PRO A 462 22.50 5.35 8.16
C PRO A 462 22.90 6.83 8.20
N GLY A 463 22.09 7.68 7.58
CA GLY A 463 22.24 9.14 7.62
C GLY A 463 21.17 9.78 8.49
N SER A 464 21.58 10.67 9.39
CA SER A 464 20.70 11.63 10.05
C SER A 464 20.86 12.98 9.35
N HIS A 465 19.78 13.51 8.80
CA HIS A 465 19.82 14.74 7.99
C HIS A 465 18.99 15.86 8.61
N TYR A 466 19.58 17.07 8.68
CA TYR A 466 18.94 18.30 9.16
C TYR A 466 18.37 19.18 8.02
N SER A 467 18.59 18.77 6.78
CA SER A 467 18.03 19.34 5.54
C SER A 467 17.60 18.20 4.60
N SER A 468 16.72 18.47 3.63
CA SER A 468 16.21 17.42 2.73
C SER A 468 17.38 16.68 2.05
N PRO A 469 17.48 15.34 2.22
CA PRO A 469 18.53 14.55 1.57
C PRO A 469 18.45 14.66 0.04
N SER A 470 17.23 14.63 -0.50
CA SER A 470 16.96 14.79 -1.94
C SER A 470 17.51 16.11 -2.47
N GLU A 471 17.29 17.22 -1.76
CA GLU A 471 17.79 18.54 -2.18
C GLU A 471 19.31 18.67 -2.04
N ASN A 472 19.88 18.18 -0.93
CA ASN A 472 21.31 18.23 -0.68
C ASN A 472 22.11 17.56 -1.80
N MET A 473 21.62 16.43 -2.31
CA MET A 473 22.26 15.71 -3.42
C MET A 473 22.37 16.59 -4.68
N TRP A 474 21.25 17.22 -5.07
CA TRP A 474 21.22 18.04 -6.28
C TRP A 474 21.99 19.36 -6.17
N ASN A 475 22.12 19.89 -4.95
CA ASN A 475 22.85 21.12 -4.65
C ASN A 475 24.37 20.89 -4.54
N THR A 476 24.80 19.71 -4.10
CA THR A 476 26.23 19.37 -3.93
C THR A 476 26.84 18.75 -5.20
N GLY A 477 26.03 18.44 -6.21
CA GLY A 477 26.36 17.70 -7.43
C GLY A 477 27.30 18.37 -8.45
N GLY A 478 28.23 19.23 -8.03
CA GLY A 478 29.37 19.66 -8.84
C GLY A 478 30.59 18.74 -8.75
N ALA A 479 30.61 17.78 -7.82
CA ALA A 479 31.83 17.03 -7.46
C ALA A 479 31.73 15.49 -7.55
N TYR A 480 30.58 14.91 -7.96
CA TYR A 480 30.55 13.50 -8.32
C TYR A 480 30.99 13.35 -9.78
N SER A 481 32.30 13.12 -9.97
CA SER A 481 32.86 12.72 -11.26
C SER A 481 32.32 11.34 -11.65
N MET A 482 31.13 11.30 -12.27
CA MET A 482 30.49 10.10 -12.82
C MET A 482 31.20 9.54 -14.07
N SER A 483 32.45 9.92 -14.32
CA SER A 483 33.25 9.56 -15.50
C SER A 483 34.26 8.44 -15.29
N GLN A 484 34.40 7.86 -14.08
CA GLN A 484 35.25 6.67 -13.90
C GLN A 484 34.43 5.38 -14.06
N GLY A 485 34.52 4.81 -15.26
CA GLY A 485 34.14 3.41 -15.50
C GLY A 485 35.02 2.48 -14.66
N MET A 486 34.42 1.81 -13.69
CA MET A 486 35.03 0.66 -13.03
C MET A 486 34.79 -0.57 -13.91
N ALA A 487 35.88 -1.13 -14.42
CA ALA A 487 35.90 -2.41 -15.11
C ALA A 487 35.35 -3.52 -14.20
N VAL A 488 34.35 -4.25 -14.69
CA VAL A 488 33.90 -5.50 -14.08
C VAL A 488 34.96 -6.56 -14.40
N SER A 489 35.68 -7.01 -13.38
CA SER A 489 36.66 -8.09 -13.53
C SER A 489 35.92 -9.44 -13.53
N GLY A 490 35.93 -10.13 -14.67
CA GLY A 490 35.41 -11.49 -14.80
C GLY A 490 35.13 -11.96 -16.23
N THR A 491 36.18 -12.44 -16.92
CA THR A 491 36.18 -13.37 -18.10
C THR A 491 35.54 -12.89 -19.42
N LEU A 492 36.10 -13.06 -20.63
CA LEU A 492 37.22 -13.82 -21.20
C LEU A 492 37.80 -13.03 -22.41
N VAL A 493 39.10 -13.15 -22.62
CA VAL A 493 39.89 -12.47 -23.66
C VAL A 493 39.44 -12.90 -25.07
N GLY A 494 39.04 -11.94 -25.90
CA GLY A 494 38.79 -12.09 -27.33
C GLY A 494 39.36 -10.91 -28.10
N GLN A 495 40.52 -11.15 -28.72
CA GLN A 495 41.35 -10.36 -29.63
C GLN A 495 40.92 -8.94 -30.05
N ASP A 496 41.87 -8.02 -29.86
CA ASP A 496 41.97 -6.68 -30.43
C ASP A 496 41.85 -6.65 -31.96
N CYS A 497 41.05 -5.72 -32.47
CA CYS A 497 41.23 -5.16 -33.81
C CYS A 497 41.02 -3.63 -33.75
N VAL A 498 42.14 -2.92 -33.73
CA VAL A 498 42.25 -1.47 -33.90
C VAL A 498 41.97 -1.12 -35.36
N LEU A 499 41.03 -0.21 -35.62
CA LEU A 499 40.96 0.50 -36.91
C LEU A 499 40.84 2.01 -36.65
N SER A 500 41.94 2.69 -36.96
CA SER A 500 42.11 4.14 -37.05
C SER A 500 41.21 4.76 -38.13
N GLY A 501 40.66 5.93 -37.86
CA GLY A 501 39.75 6.64 -38.76
C GLY A 501 40.41 7.35 -39.96
N SER A 502 39.60 7.54 -41.00
CA SER A 502 39.36 8.82 -41.69
C SER A 502 38.31 8.65 -42.82
N PRO A 503 37.63 9.75 -43.24
CA PRO A 503 36.29 9.70 -43.82
C PRO A 503 36.29 9.78 -45.36
N LEU A 504 35.28 9.22 -46.02
CA LEU A 504 34.87 9.60 -47.39
C LEU A 504 33.40 9.21 -47.65
N VAL A 505 32.73 10.10 -48.37
CA VAL A 505 31.29 10.17 -48.70
C VAL A 505 30.92 9.22 -49.84
N GLY A 506 29.72 8.62 -49.83
CA GLY A 506 29.12 7.98 -51.02
C GLY A 506 27.79 7.26 -50.74
N GLN A 507 26.80 7.53 -51.58
CA GLN A 507 25.36 7.20 -51.49
C GLN A 507 24.98 5.71 -51.66
N ASP A 508 23.78 5.40 -51.14
CA ASP A 508 22.75 4.43 -51.58
C ASP A 508 23.12 2.99 -51.98
N CYS A 509 22.55 2.00 -51.27
CA CYS A 509 21.55 1.07 -51.81
C CYS A 509 21.14 -0.04 -50.82
N VAL A 510 19.84 -0.31 -50.80
CA VAL A 510 19.14 -1.41 -50.11
C VAL A 510 19.46 -2.77 -50.74
N SER A 511 19.70 -3.82 -49.95
CA SER A 511 19.21 -5.19 -50.26
C SER A 511 19.47 -6.24 -49.16
N VAL A 512 18.35 -6.80 -48.66
CA VAL A 512 18.02 -8.22 -48.46
C VAL A 512 19.06 -9.14 -47.80
N LEU A 513 18.85 -9.43 -46.52
CA LEU A 513 19.38 -10.60 -45.82
C LEU A 513 18.66 -11.87 -46.30
N SER A 514 19.38 -12.75 -46.98
CA SER A 514 18.99 -14.15 -47.19
C SER A 514 19.92 -15.03 -46.35
N ASN A 515 19.40 -15.55 -45.24
CA ASN A 515 20.10 -16.58 -44.46
C ASN A 515 19.50 -17.94 -44.81
N THR A 516 20.22 -18.71 -45.61
CA THR A 516 20.07 -20.16 -45.75
C THR A 516 20.93 -20.82 -44.68
N GLY A 517 20.31 -21.65 -43.84
CA GLY A 517 21.00 -22.33 -42.76
C GLY A 517 20.06 -23.26 -42.01
N ILE A 518 19.66 -24.33 -42.68
CA ILE A 518 18.97 -25.48 -42.10
C ILE A 518 19.95 -26.23 -41.21
N VAL A 519 19.65 -26.40 -39.91
CA VAL A 519 20.15 -27.53 -39.11
C VAL A 519 19.00 -28.15 -38.35
N ASN A 520 18.89 -29.46 -38.55
CA ASN A 520 17.78 -30.36 -38.26
C ASN A 520 17.55 -30.57 -36.76
N HIS A 521 16.27 -30.72 -36.40
CA HIS A 521 15.80 -31.21 -35.11
C HIS A 521 16.05 -32.72 -34.94
N THR A 522 16.39 -33.13 -33.73
CA THR A 522 16.06 -34.48 -33.22
C THR A 522 15.21 -34.35 -31.96
N HIS A 523 13.95 -34.75 -32.08
CA HIS A 523 13.00 -34.99 -30.99
C HIS A 523 13.42 -36.20 -30.15
N SER A 524 13.23 -36.14 -28.82
CA SER A 524 12.64 -37.21 -27.99
C SER A 524 12.74 -36.92 -26.48
N ARG A 525 11.67 -36.41 -25.86
CA ARG A 525 10.84 -37.12 -24.85
C ARG A 525 10.05 -36.15 -23.98
N MET A 526 8.83 -36.59 -23.74
CA MET A 526 7.69 -35.93 -23.11
C MET A 526 7.65 -36.28 -21.62
N GLY A 527 7.33 -35.30 -20.77
CA GLY A 527 6.65 -35.45 -19.47
C GLY A 527 7.40 -36.11 -18.31
N SER A 528 7.55 -35.38 -17.20
CA SER A 528 7.13 -35.81 -15.85
C SER A 528 7.37 -34.70 -14.82
N ILE A 529 6.35 -34.48 -13.99
CA ILE A 529 6.35 -33.69 -12.75
C ILE A 529 6.96 -34.55 -11.62
N MET A 530 7.31 -33.90 -10.49
CA MET A 530 7.76 -34.43 -9.17
C MET A 530 9.29 -34.55 -9.04
N SER A 531 9.99 -34.27 -7.93
CA SER A 531 9.71 -33.80 -6.58
C SER A 531 11.08 -33.67 -5.87
N THR A 532 11.18 -32.81 -4.85
CA THR A 532 12.06 -32.88 -3.65
C THR A 532 13.50 -33.44 -3.73
N GLY A 533 14.47 -32.55 -3.46
CA GLY A 533 15.52 -32.73 -2.43
C GLY A 533 16.65 -33.72 -2.69
N ILE A 534 17.86 -33.20 -2.97
CA ILE A 534 19.13 -33.83 -2.58
C ILE A 534 20.13 -32.73 -2.15
N VAL A 535 20.57 -32.82 -0.89
CA VAL A 535 21.72 -32.13 -0.30
C VAL A 535 23.00 -32.76 -0.88
N GLN A 536 23.94 -31.98 -1.41
CA GLN A 536 25.27 -32.47 -1.75
C GLN A 536 26.32 -31.95 -0.77
N GLY A 537 27.04 -32.91 -0.19
CA GLY A 537 27.91 -32.77 0.96
C GLY A 537 29.19 -31.98 0.73
N GLU A 538 29.70 -31.49 1.87
CA GLU A 538 31.04 -30.97 2.09
C GLU A 538 32.13 -31.94 1.60
N ARG A 539 33.19 -31.38 1.01
CA ARG A 539 34.51 -32.03 0.94
C ARG A 539 35.49 -31.27 1.82
N VAL A 540 35.88 -31.95 2.88
CA VAL A 540 37.03 -31.67 3.75
C VAL A 540 38.32 -31.79 2.94
N SER A 541 39.22 -30.81 3.08
CA SER A 541 40.65 -31.03 2.84
C SER A 541 41.46 -30.31 3.93
N ALA A 542 42.44 -31.03 4.45
CA ALA A 542 43.16 -30.77 5.69
C ALA A 542 44.64 -30.43 5.38
N VAL A 543 45.18 -29.41 6.08
CA VAL A 543 46.51 -29.39 6.74
C VAL A 543 47.74 -29.27 5.78
N GLN A 544 48.72 -28.35 5.88
CA GLN A 544 49.61 -27.90 6.99
C GLN A 544 50.46 -26.61 6.58
N PRO A 545 51.51 -26.11 7.30
CA PRO A 545 51.57 -24.72 7.81
C PRO A 545 52.81 -23.88 7.36
N GLY A 546 52.85 -22.57 7.69
CA GLY A 546 54.09 -21.79 7.54
C GLY A 546 54.05 -20.31 7.97
N ALA A 547 54.60 -20.04 9.15
CA ALA A 547 55.48 -18.92 9.58
C ALA A 547 55.10 -17.42 9.38
N SER A 548 54.77 -16.79 10.53
CA SER A 548 55.35 -15.56 11.15
C SER A 548 55.66 -14.29 10.33
N SER A 549 55.06 -13.16 10.72
CA SER A 549 55.81 -11.99 11.22
C SER A 549 54.92 -10.99 11.99
N SER A 550 55.47 -10.47 13.08
CA SER A 550 54.96 -9.57 14.12
C SER A 550 54.87 -8.10 13.70
N SER A 551 53.90 -7.32 14.20
CA SER A 551 54.04 -6.25 15.24
C SER A 551 52.94 -5.19 14.94
N ALA A 552 52.36 -4.38 15.84
CA ALA A 552 52.48 -4.13 17.26
C ALA A 552 51.13 -3.58 17.79
N HIS A 553 50.90 -3.76 19.09
CA HIS A 553 49.75 -3.33 19.89
C HIS A 553 49.57 -1.81 20.01
N TYR A 554 48.32 -1.35 20.21
CA TYR A 554 47.94 -0.57 21.40
C TYR A 554 46.49 -0.90 21.82
N SER A 555 46.31 -1.04 23.13
CA SER A 555 45.10 -1.51 23.81
C SER A 555 44.41 -0.35 24.53
N LEU A 556 43.07 -0.38 24.64
CA LEU A 556 42.33 0.18 25.78
C LEU A 556 41.09 -0.68 26.07
N ASN A 557 41.09 -1.27 27.26
CA ASN A 557 40.06 -2.12 27.84
C ASN A 557 38.89 -1.29 28.40
N SER A 558 37.65 -1.79 28.26
CA SER A 558 36.81 -2.06 29.43
C SER A 558 35.80 -3.17 29.10
N GLN A 559 36.03 -4.36 29.66
CA GLN A 559 35.07 -5.47 29.69
C GLN A 559 34.03 -5.25 30.80
N PHE A 560 32.78 -5.62 30.54
CA PHE A 560 31.96 -6.28 31.55
C PHE A 560 31.34 -7.54 30.94
N THR A 561 31.68 -8.66 31.57
CA THR A 561 31.35 -10.04 31.23
C THR A 561 30.06 -10.46 31.93
N MET A 562 29.16 -11.17 31.26
CA MET A 562 28.23 -12.10 31.92
C MET A 562 28.14 -13.38 31.07
N GLY A 563 28.70 -14.46 31.61
CA GLY A 563 28.59 -15.81 31.07
C GLY A 563 27.30 -16.48 31.52
N GLY A 564 26.70 -17.24 30.61
CA GLY A 564 25.62 -18.18 30.86
C GLY A 564 25.71 -19.32 29.82
N PRO A 565 25.31 -20.55 30.16
CA PRO A 565 25.57 -21.75 29.34
C PRO A 565 24.78 -21.74 28.03
N ALA A 566 25.39 -22.24 26.96
CA ALA A 566 24.77 -22.39 25.65
C ALA A 566 23.65 -23.45 25.70
N ILE A 567 22.40 -23.02 25.53
CA ILE A 567 21.26 -23.92 25.30
C ILE A 567 21.13 -24.11 23.79
N SER A 568 21.17 -25.38 23.37
CA SER A 568 21.04 -25.85 22.00
C SER A 568 19.74 -25.38 21.35
N MET A 569 19.83 -24.50 20.35
CA MET A 569 18.70 -24.09 19.51
C MET A 569 18.34 -25.24 18.56
N ALA A 570 17.18 -25.85 18.80
CA ALA A 570 16.55 -26.74 17.84
C ALA A 570 16.09 -25.93 16.61
N SER A 571 16.37 -26.46 15.42
CA SER A 571 15.99 -25.88 14.12
C SER A 571 14.47 -25.65 14.02
N PRO A 572 13.98 -24.48 13.61
CA PRO A 572 12.58 -24.29 13.30
C PRO A 572 12.22 -25.03 11.99
N MET A 573 11.22 -25.92 12.09
CA MET A 573 10.57 -26.58 10.95
C MET A 573 10.05 -25.53 9.96
N ALA A 574 10.38 -25.71 8.68
CA ALA A 574 9.77 -24.97 7.58
C ALA A 574 8.29 -25.35 7.45
N ILE A 575 7.39 -24.36 7.57
CA ILE A 575 5.98 -24.50 7.24
C ILE A 575 5.81 -23.94 5.82
N PRO A 576 5.28 -24.70 4.85
CA PRO A 576 5.11 -24.22 3.48
C PRO A 576 4.00 -23.16 3.40
N SER A 577 4.32 -22.05 2.75
CA SER A 577 3.40 -20.96 2.43
C SER A 577 2.31 -21.44 1.45
N ASN A 578 1.05 -21.42 1.87
CA ASN A 578 -0.09 -21.55 0.97
C ASN A 578 -0.26 -20.25 0.17
N THR A 579 0.07 -20.30 -1.11
CA THR A 579 -0.31 -19.29 -2.11
C THR A 579 -1.82 -19.35 -2.30
N MET A 580 -2.57 -18.36 -1.82
CA MET A 580 -4.00 -18.23 -2.12
C MET A 580 -4.17 -17.65 -3.53
N HIS A 581 -4.70 -18.47 -4.43
CA HIS A 581 -5.21 -18.06 -5.73
C HIS A 581 -6.49 -17.24 -5.58
N TYR A 582 -6.50 -16.02 -6.13
CA TYR A 582 -7.74 -15.31 -6.42
C TYR A 582 -8.36 -15.90 -7.69
N GLY A 583 -9.49 -16.59 -7.54
CA GLY A 583 -10.37 -16.97 -8.64
C GLY A 583 -11.32 -15.83 -8.98
N SER A 584 -11.47 -15.61 -10.30
CA SER A 584 -12.44 -14.76 -10.99
C SER A 584 -13.89 -14.95 -10.56
#